data_AF-W4RKQ9-F1
#
_entry.id   AF-W4RKQ9-F1
#
_cell.length_a   1.000
_cell.length_b   1.000
_cell.length_c   1.000
_cell.angle_alpha   90.00
_cell.angle_beta   90.00
_cell.angle_gamma   90.00
#
_symmetry.space_group_name_H-M   'P 1'
#
loop_
_entity.id
_entity.type
_entity.pdbx_description
1 polymer ?
#
loop_
_entity_poly.entity_id
_entity_poly.type
_entity_poly.pdbx_seq_one_letter_code
_entity_poly.pdbx_strand_id
1 'polypeptide(L)'
;MKQFLRQLPAVHELQKDSRFVVLAKKHDADAERFTDIIKDVLNDIRKEIVNGKWSGPEPGTQLFFDHLFTLLDSSATERFDYTLKRVINATGTILHTNLGRARLSENAVKHVVETARNYSNLEYRLKEGERGLRHSHVESLVKKVTGAEAAMVVNNNAAAIYLIMSALAKNKEVIVSRGQLVEIGGSFRISSIMEESGAHLVEVGTTNKTHLYDYENAITEDTG
;
A
#
# COMPACT_ATOMS: atom_id res chain seq x y z
N MET A 1 -7.30 -45.56 3.00
CA MET A 1 -7.32 -44.29 3.78
C MET A 1 -6.31 -44.26 4.92
N LYS A 2 -6.43 -45.06 6.00
CA LYS A 2 -5.46 -45.06 7.12
C LYS A 2 -4.02 -45.46 6.73
N GLN A 3 -3.86 -46.28 5.69
CA GLN A 3 -2.55 -46.71 5.18
C GLN A 3 -1.79 -45.57 4.47
N PHE A 4 -2.47 -44.81 3.61
CA PHE A 4 -1.88 -43.65 2.91
C PHE A 4 -1.39 -42.56 3.87
N LEU A 5 -2.13 -42.31 4.96
CA LEU A 5 -1.74 -41.32 5.97
C LEU A 5 -0.43 -41.69 6.69
N ARG A 6 -0.15 -42.98 6.86
CA ARG A 6 1.09 -43.47 7.48
C ARG A 6 2.30 -43.40 6.55
N GLN A 7 2.05 -43.31 5.24
CA GLN A 7 3.07 -43.25 4.19
C GLN A 7 3.41 -41.80 3.79
N LEU A 8 2.77 -40.78 4.40
CA LEU A 8 3.19 -39.40 4.21
C LEU A 8 4.59 -39.21 4.83
N PRO A 9 5.54 -38.61 4.09
CA PRO A 9 6.89 -38.42 4.56
C PRO A 9 6.92 -37.47 5.75
N ALA A 10 7.87 -37.68 6.64
CA ALA A 10 8.13 -36.74 7.72
C ALA A 10 8.85 -35.50 7.17
N VAL A 11 8.63 -34.33 7.78
CA VAL A 11 9.24 -33.06 7.36
C VAL A 11 10.77 -33.17 7.26
N HIS A 12 11.40 -33.86 8.21
CA HIS A 12 12.86 -34.04 8.24
C HIS A 12 13.40 -34.90 7.09
N GLU A 13 12.58 -35.77 6.50
CA GLU A 13 12.97 -36.55 5.31
C GLU A 13 13.01 -35.64 4.08
N LEU A 14 12.06 -34.73 3.97
CA LEU A 14 12.01 -33.72 2.90
C LEU A 14 13.14 -32.70 3.03
N GLN A 15 13.50 -32.31 4.26
CA GLN A 15 14.64 -31.41 4.52
C GLN A 15 16.00 -32.01 4.11
N LYS A 16 16.14 -33.34 4.13
CA LYS A 16 17.37 -34.04 3.72
C LYS A 16 17.49 -34.20 2.20
N ASP A 17 16.39 -34.03 1.46
CA ASP A 17 16.39 -34.10 0.01
C ASP A 17 17.13 -32.89 -0.58
N SER A 18 18.01 -33.11 -1.55
CA SER A 18 18.75 -32.04 -2.23
C SER A 18 17.85 -30.94 -2.83
N ARG A 19 16.61 -31.29 -3.23
CA ARG A 19 15.62 -30.35 -3.78
C ARG A 19 15.16 -29.32 -2.76
N PHE A 20 15.20 -29.62 -1.47
CA PHE A 20 14.89 -28.66 -0.41
C PHE A 20 15.81 -27.43 -0.50
N VAL A 21 17.11 -27.66 -0.55
CA VAL A 21 18.11 -26.58 -0.60
C VAL A 21 17.99 -25.80 -1.91
N VAL A 22 17.73 -26.49 -3.02
CA VAL A 22 17.53 -25.85 -4.33
C VAL A 22 16.32 -24.94 -4.32
N LEU A 23 15.17 -25.40 -3.81
CA LEU A 23 13.94 -24.62 -3.78
C LEU A 23 14.00 -23.49 -2.75
N ALA A 24 14.55 -23.72 -1.56
CA ALA A 24 14.74 -22.67 -0.56
C ALA A 24 15.61 -21.53 -1.13
N LYS A 25 16.72 -21.87 -1.80
CA LYS A 25 17.58 -20.89 -2.47
C LYS A 25 16.91 -20.20 -3.65
N LYS A 26 16.12 -20.93 -4.45
CA LYS A 26 15.37 -20.37 -5.60
C LYS A 26 14.42 -19.24 -5.15
N HIS A 27 13.80 -19.40 -3.98
CA HIS A 27 12.82 -18.45 -3.45
C HIS A 27 13.38 -17.49 -2.39
N ASP A 28 14.71 -17.45 -2.22
CA ASP A 28 15.39 -16.66 -1.18
C ASP A 28 14.78 -16.84 0.23
N ALA A 29 14.33 -18.07 0.51
CA ALA A 29 13.69 -18.44 1.75
C ALA A 29 14.71 -19.09 2.68
N ASP A 30 14.73 -18.65 3.94
CA ASP A 30 15.44 -19.39 4.99
C ASP A 30 14.79 -20.76 5.23
N ALA A 31 15.56 -21.65 5.88
CA ALA A 31 15.13 -23.02 6.11
C ALA A 31 13.86 -23.12 6.97
N GLU A 32 13.61 -22.16 7.86
CA GLU A 32 12.45 -22.14 8.75
C GLU A 32 11.18 -21.84 7.95
N ARG A 33 11.20 -20.77 7.14
CA ARG A 33 10.09 -20.37 6.27
C ARG A 33 9.75 -21.44 5.24
N PHE A 34 10.75 -22.08 4.65
CA PHE A 34 10.51 -23.17 3.71
C PHE A 34 9.96 -24.43 4.41
N THR A 35 10.36 -24.67 5.66
CA THR A 35 9.81 -25.75 6.49
C THR A 35 8.33 -25.53 6.79
N ASP A 36 7.89 -24.30 7.00
CA ASP A 36 6.47 -24.00 7.20
C ASP A 36 5.63 -24.28 5.95
N ILE A 37 6.15 -24.02 4.75
CA ILE A 37 5.51 -24.43 3.49
C ILE A 37 5.37 -25.94 3.43
N ILE A 38 6.39 -26.70 3.83
CA ILE A 38 6.31 -28.16 3.87
C ILE A 38 5.19 -28.62 4.80
N LYS A 39 5.09 -28.04 6.00
CA LYS A 39 4.03 -28.38 6.95
C LYS A 39 2.66 -28.08 6.37
N ASP A 40 2.48 -26.93 5.74
CA ASP A 40 1.20 -26.50 5.17
C ASP A 40 0.78 -27.40 4.01
N VAL A 41 1.66 -27.64 3.04
CA VAL A 41 1.39 -28.52 1.90
C VAL A 41 1.10 -29.95 2.38
N LEU A 42 1.88 -30.50 3.30
CA LEU A 42 1.58 -31.82 3.88
C LEU A 42 0.26 -31.85 4.64
N ASN A 43 -0.11 -30.76 5.31
CA ASN A 43 -1.38 -30.66 6.02
C ASN A 43 -2.57 -30.61 5.07
N ASP A 44 -2.45 -29.92 3.94
CA ASP A 44 -3.50 -29.88 2.93
C ASP A 44 -3.66 -31.23 2.22
N ILE A 45 -2.55 -31.90 1.86
CA ILE A 45 -2.58 -33.28 1.37
C ILE A 45 -3.26 -34.21 2.39
N ARG A 46 -2.92 -34.07 3.68
CA ARG A 46 -3.54 -34.85 4.75
C ARG A 46 -5.06 -34.66 4.80
N LYS A 47 -5.55 -33.42 4.70
CA LYS A 47 -7.00 -33.11 4.66
C LYS A 47 -7.66 -33.75 3.44
N GLU A 48 -7.04 -33.66 2.27
CA GLU A 48 -7.57 -34.25 1.04
C GLU A 48 -7.66 -35.79 1.12
N ILE A 49 -6.66 -36.45 1.69
CA ILE A 49 -6.67 -37.91 1.91
C ILE A 49 -7.78 -38.31 2.91
N VAL A 50 -7.93 -37.58 4.02
CA VAL A 50 -8.97 -37.86 5.02
C VAL A 50 -10.37 -37.70 4.43
N ASN A 51 -10.56 -36.70 3.57
CA ASN A 51 -11.83 -36.41 2.92
C ASN A 51 -12.10 -37.28 1.67
N GLY A 52 -11.18 -38.19 1.31
CA GLY A 52 -11.31 -39.05 0.14
C GLY A 52 -11.22 -38.31 -1.21
N LYS A 53 -10.63 -37.12 -1.23
CA LYS A 53 -10.51 -36.24 -2.40
C LYS A 53 -9.12 -36.22 -3.02
N TRP A 54 -8.14 -36.87 -2.38
CA TRP A 54 -6.79 -36.99 -2.90
C TRP A 54 -6.77 -37.68 -4.28
N SER A 55 -6.30 -36.96 -5.29
CA SER A 55 -6.20 -37.43 -6.67
C SER A 55 -4.75 -37.52 -7.18
N GLY A 56 -3.77 -37.22 -6.32
CA GLY A 56 -2.34 -37.32 -6.66
C GLY A 56 -1.77 -38.74 -6.53
N PRO A 57 -0.46 -38.92 -6.76
CA PRO A 57 0.21 -40.22 -6.65
C PRO A 57 0.10 -40.83 -5.25
N GLU A 58 0.30 -42.15 -5.14
CA GLU A 58 0.22 -42.86 -3.87
C GLU A 58 1.34 -42.43 -2.91
N PRO A 59 1.03 -42.01 -1.66
CA PRO A 59 2.02 -41.64 -0.67
C PRO A 59 3.09 -42.71 -0.45
N GLY A 60 4.34 -42.29 -0.27
CA GLY A 60 5.49 -43.19 -0.10
C GLY A 60 6.14 -43.69 -1.40
N THR A 61 5.57 -43.35 -2.57
CA THR A 61 6.20 -43.64 -3.88
C THR A 61 7.11 -42.50 -4.34
N GLN A 62 8.08 -42.79 -5.22
CA GLN A 62 8.92 -41.74 -5.82
C GLN A 62 8.09 -40.70 -6.58
N LEU A 63 7.04 -41.15 -7.29
CA LEU A 63 6.11 -40.27 -7.99
C LEU A 63 5.41 -39.29 -7.05
N PHE A 64 5.08 -39.72 -5.82
CA PHE A 64 4.53 -38.84 -4.81
C PHE A 64 5.54 -37.80 -4.33
N PHE A 65 6.79 -38.19 -4.11
CA PHE A 65 7.84 -37.23 -3.74
C PHE A 65 8.04 -36.17 -4.82
N ASP A 66 8.12 -36.58 -6.09
CA ASP A 66 8.28 -35.65 -7.21
C ASP A 66 7.08 -34.70 -7.35
N HIS A 67 5.87 -35.22 -7.17
CA HIS A 67 4.66 -34.40 -7.13
C HIS A 67 4.64 -33.44 -5.94
N LEU A 68 5.01 -33.90 -4.75
CA LEU A 68 5.09 -33.08 -3.54
C LEU A 68 6.07 -31.92 -3.72
N PHE A 69 7.27 -32.15 -4.27
CA PHE A 69 8.21 -31.07 -4.54
C PHE A 69 7.71 -30.08 -5.60
N THR A 70 6.87 -30.52 -6.53
CA THR A 70 6.17 -29.63 -7.49
C THR A 70 5.13 -28.75 -6.77
N LEU A 71 4.37 -29.32 -5.83
CA LEU A 71 3.43 -28.57 -4.98
C LEU A 71 4.14 -27.58 -4.05
N LEU A 72 5.27 -27.99 -3.46
CA LEU A 72 6.10 -27.12 -2.62
C LEU A 72 6.66 -25.95 -3.42
N ASP A 73 7.16 -26.18 -4.64
CA ASP A 73 7.65 -25.09 -5.50
C ASP A 73 6.53 -24.12 -5.86
N SER A 74 5.35 -24.63 -6.23
CA SER A 74 4.18 -23.81 -6.57
C SER A 74 3.69 -22.97 -5.37
N SER A 75 3.60 -23.60 -4.19
CA SER A 75 3.21 -22.92 -2.95
C SER A 75 4.25 -21.88 -2.52
N ALA A 76 5.54 -22.19 -2.66
CA ALA A 76 6.62 -21.26 -2.39
C ALA A 76 6.61 -20.07 -3.35
N THR A 77 6.35 -20.29 -4.64
CA THR A 77 6.14 -19.21 -5.60
C THR A 77 5.01 -18.30 -5.14
N GLU A 78 3.84 -18.84 -4.79
CA GLU A 78 2.71 -18.00 -4.38
C GLU A 78 2.99 -17.21 -3.09
N ARG A 79 3.66 -17.85 -2.12
CA ARG A 79 3.87 -17.28 -0.78
C ARG A 79 5.03 -16.29 -0.69
N PHE A 80 6.08 -16.50 -1.47
CA PHE A 80 7.28 -15.65 -1.44
C PHE A 80 7.31 -14.60 -2.55
N ASP A 81 6.39 -14.66 -3.52
CA ASP A 81 6.29 -13.62 -4.53
C ASP A 81 5.73 -12.31 -3.95
N TYR A 82 6.05 -11.20 -4.62
CA TYR A 82 5.57 -9.89 -4.21
C TYR A 82 4.07 -9.75 -4.47
N THR A 83 3.35 -9.22 -3.47
CA THR A 83 1.92 -8.95 -3.59
C THR A 83 1.62 -7.78 -4.54
N LEU A 84 2.57 -6.85 -4.68
CA LEU A 84 2.52 -5.77 -5.67
C LEU A 84 3.27 -6.16 -6.93
N LYS A 85 2.53 -6.29 -8.04
CA LYS A 85 3.08 -6.69 -9.35
C LYS A 85 2.86 -5.61 -10.38
N ARG A 86 3.75 -5.58 -11.38
CA ARG A 86 3.55 -4.74 -12.57
C ARG A 86 2.31 -5.22 -13.33
N VAL A 87 1.50 -4.26 -13.79
CA VAL A 87 0.32 -4.51 -14.62
C VAL A 87 0.42 -3.74 -15.95
N ILE A 88 -0.28 -4.23 -16.98
CA ILE A 88 -0.44 -3.52 -18.25
C ILE A 88 -1.81 -2.85 -18.26
N ASN A 89 -1.85 -1.52 -18.31
CA ASN A 89 -3.10 -0.77 -18.36
C ASN A 89 -3.63 -0.68 -19.80
N ALA A 90 -4.70 -1.41 -20.10
CA ALA A 90 -5.42 -1.38 -21.39
C ALA A 90 -6.79 -0.67 -21.31
N THR A 91 -7.08 0.03 -20.20
CA THR A 91 -8.39 0.67 -19.98
C THR A 91 -8.57 2.02 -20.68
N GLY A 92 -7.47 2.62 -21.16
CA GLY A 92 -7.46 4.01 -21.64
C GLY A 92 -7.49 5.07 -20.53
N THR A 93 -7.66 4.69 -19.26
CA THR A 93 -7.66 5.61 -18.11
C THR A 93 -6.24 5.98 -17.70
N ILE A 94 -5.86 7.25 -17.83
CA ILE A 94 -4.51 7.75 -17.49
C ILE A 94 -4.29 7.75 -15.97
N LEU A 95 -5.15 8.44 -15.21
CA LEU A 95 -5.09 8.51 -13.74
C LEU A 95 -5.94 7.41 -13.12
N HIS A 96 -5.50 6.16 -13.28
CA HIS A 96 -6.26 5.01 -12.79
C HIS A 96 -6.02 4.81 -11.29
N THR A 97 -7.05 5.07 -10.46
CA THR A 97 -6.97 5.01 -8.99
C THR A 97 -6.52 3.64 -8.47
N ASN A 98 -7.11 2.56 -9.00
CA ASN A 98 -6.77 1.19 -8.59
C ASN A 98 -5.38 0.71 -9.07
N LEU A 99 -4.84 1.30 -10.15
CA LEU A 99 -3.53 0.90 -10.71
C LEU A 99 -2.38 1.83 -10.28
N GLY A 100 -2.59 2.66 -9.25
CA GLY A 100 -1.54 3.50 -8.67
C GLY A 100 -1.39 4.91 -9.27
N ARG A 101 -2.41 5.43 -9.96
CA ARG A 101 -2.45 6.81 -10.49
C ARG A 101 -1.31 7.10 -11.48
N ALA A 102 -0.62 8.23 -11.30
CA ALA A 102 0.40 8.71 -12.22
C ALA A 102 1.67 7.85 -12.14
N ARG A 103 2.26 7.57 -13.31
CA ARG A 103 3.56 6.92 -13.42
C ARG A 103 4.68 7.96 -13.28
N LEU A 104 5.78 7.54 -12.67
CA LEU A 104 7.01 8.33 -12.63
C LEU A 104 7.77 8.20 -13.96
N SER A 105 8.50 9.26 -14.32
CA SER A 105 9.45 9.21 -15.44
C SER A 105 10.69 8.39 -15.05
N GLU A 106 11.40 7.86 -16.04
CA GLU A 106 12.64 7.10 -15.80
C GLU A 106 13.68 7.90 -15.00
N ASN A 107 13.79 9.21 -15.24
CA ASN A 107 14.71 10.07 -14.50
C ASN A 107 14.30 10.20 -13.02
N ALA A 108 13.00 10.33 -12.74
CA ALA A 108 12.51 10.40 -11.36
C ALA A 108 12.73 9.06 -10.63
N VAL A 109 12.45 7.92 -11.29
CA VAL A 109 12.68 6.59 -10.72
C VAL A 109 14.16 6.37 -10.40
N LYS A 110 15.06 6.72 -11.33
CA LYS A 110 16.52 6.61 -11.10
C LYS A 110 16.96 7.40 -9.86
N HIS A 111 16.47 8.63 -9.70
CA HIS A 111 16.85 9.47 -8.57
C HIS A 111 16.29 8.96 -7.22
N VAL A 112 15.08 8.39 -7.21
CA VAL A 112 14.52 7.71 -6.04
C VAL A 112 15.37 6.50 -5.65
N VAL A 113 15.74 5.66 -6.62
CA VAL A 113 16.59 4.48 -6.38
C VAL A 113 17.97 4.88 -5.85
N GLU A 114 18.59 5.90 -6.43
CA GLU A 114 19.88 6.43 -5.98
C GLU A 114 19.83 6.95 -4.55
N THR A 115 18.80 7.74 -4.21
CA THR A 115 18.62 8.33 -2.88
C THR A 115 18.27 7.26 -1.84
N ALA A 116 17.44 6.27 -2.19
CA ALA A 116 17.04 5.21 -1.26
C ALA A 116 18.17 4.20 -0.95
N ARG A 117 19.13 4.03 -1.87
CA ARG A 117 20.28 3.13 -1.69
C ARG A 117 21.39 3.69 -0.82
N ASN A 118 21.41 5.00 -0.57
CA ASN A 118 22.52 5.70 0.08
C ASN A 118 22.02 6.58 1.23
N TYR A 119 22.93 6.99 2.12
CA TYR A 119 22.66 8.15 2.96
C TYR A 119 22.47 9.40 2.10
N SER A 120 21.60 10.31 2.53
CA SER A 120 21.30 11.55 1.82
C SER A 120 21.26 12.75 2.75
N ASN A 121 21.28 13.94 2.18
CA ASN A 121 21.16 15.21 2.89
C ASN A 121 19.69 15.56 3.22
N LEU A 122 18.87 14.54 3.50
CA LEU A 122 17.43 14.69 3.73
C LEU A 122 17.10 15.75 4.80
N GLU A 123 17.84 15.75 5.90
CA GLU A 123 17.72 16.73 7.00
C GLU A 123 19.07 17.35 7.36
N TYR A 124 19.93 17.56 6.37
CA TYR A 124 21.29 18.06 6.60
C TYR A 124 21.66 19.12 5.57
N ARG A 125 22.16 20.26 6.04
CA ARG A 125 22.61 21.35 5.18
C ARG A 125 24.12 21.24 4.96
N LEU A 126 24.51 20.95 3.72
CA LEU A 126 25.89 20.62 3.38
C LEU A 126 26.86 21.79 3.53
N LYS A 127 26.41 23.04 3.30
CA LYS A 127 27.29 24.21 3.40
C LYS A 127 27.57 24.61 4.84
N GLU A 128 26.56 24.49 5.69
CA GLU A 128 26.57 24.90 7.09
C GLU A 128 27.03 23.77 8.03
N GLY A 129 26.98 22.52 7.58
CA GLY A 129 27.42 21.37 8.38
C GLY A 129 26.49 21.04 9.56
N GLU A 130 25.21 21.37 9.45
CA GLU A 130 24.24 21.23 10.54
C GLU A 130 22.90 20.64 10.08
N ARG A 131 22.04 20.31 11.07
CA ARG A 131 20.69 19.83 10.82
C ARG A 131 19.89 20.87 10.01
N GLY A 132 19.14 20.37 9.03
CA GLY A 132 18.26 21.13 8.16
C GLY A 132 16.83 20.60 8.17
N LEU A 133 15.93 21.34 7.54
CA LEU A 133 14.54 20.93 7.33
C LEU A 133 14.41 20.22 5.98
N ARG A 134 13.80 19.04 5.96
CA ARG A 134 13.52 18.31 4.72
C ARG A 134 12.62 19.07 3.74
N HIS A 135 11.75 19.93 4.26
CA HIS A 135 10.79 20.68 3.44
C HIS A 135 11.46 21.73 2.54
N SER A 136 12.62 22.25 2.93
CA SER A 136 13.33 23.28 2.17
C SER A 136 13.67 22.86 0.74
N HIS A 137 13.91 21.56 0.52
CA HIS A 137 14.21 21.00 -0.81
C HIS A 137 13.05 21.18 -1.80
N VAL A 138 11.80 21.03 -1.33
CA VAL A 138 10.60 21.07 -2.19
C VAL A 138 9.92 22.43 -2.16
N GLU A 139 9.96 23.13 -1.03
CA GLU A 139 9.31 24.44 -0.86
C GLU A 139 9.76 25.44 -1.93
N SER A 140 11.07 25.53 -2.18
CA SER A 140 11.63 26.45 -3.19
C SER A 140 11.09 26.18 -4.59
N LEU A 141 10.89 24.91 -4.95
CA LEU A 141 10.33 24.50 -6.24
C LEU A 141 8.85 24.84 -6.34
N VAL A 142 8.07 24.57 -5.29
CA VAL A 142 6.64 24.88 -5.26
C VAL A 142 6.43 26.39 -5.37
N LYS A 143 7.15 27.19 -4.57
CA LYS A 143 7.09 28.66 -4.63
C LYS A 143 7.40 29.20 -6.03
N LYS A 144 8.41 28.63 -6.70
CA LYS A 144 8.77 29.02 -8.06
C LYS A 144 7.67 28.74 -9.09
N VAL A 145 6.95 27.64 -8.93
CA VAL A 145 5.88 27.23 -9.86
C VAL A 145 4.58 27.99 -9.59
N THR A 146 4.23 28.22 -8.32
CA THR A 146 2.93 28.81 -7.93
C THR A 146 2.98 30.32 -7.71
N GLY A 147 4.15 30.90 -7.43
CA GLY A 147 4.28 32.28 -6.98
C GLY A 147 3.88 32.50 -5.52
N ALA A 148 3.61 31.44 -4.76
CA ALA A 148 3.22 31.54 -3.35
C ALA A 148 4.36 32.04 -2.46
N GLU A 149 4.00 32.71 -1.36
CA GLU A 149 4.95 33.24 -0.37
C GLU A 149 5.68 32.14 0.38
N ALA A 150 5.01 31.02 0.65
CA ALA A 150 5.52 29.83 1.33
C ALA A 150 4.83 28.56 0.80
N ALA A 151 5.43 27.40 1.04
CA ALA A 151 4.81 26.12 0.68
C ALA A 151 5.20 24.99 1.63
N MET A 152 4.24 24.10 1.90
CA MET A 152 4.45 22.90 2.69
C MET A 152 3.87 21.69 1.96
N VAL A 153 4.59 20.57 2.01
CA VAL A 153 4.15 19.28 1.47
C VAL A 153 3.95 18.31 2.61
N VAL A 154 2.77 17.71 2.65
CA VAL A 154 2.39 16.66 3.59
C VAL A 154 2.11 15.36 2.83
N ASN A 155 1.79 14.28 3.55
CA ASN A 155 1.63 12.94 2.99
C ASN A 155 0.72 12.89 1.74
N ASN A 156 -0.46 13.51 1.83
CA ASN A 156 -1.42 13.59 0.73
C ASN A 156 -2.38 14.78 0.92
N ASN A 157 -3.26 15.01 -0.05
CA ASN A 157 -4.23 16.12 0.02
C ASN A 157 -5.22 16.00 1.19
N ALA A 158 -5.55 14.78 1.61
CA ALA A 158 -6.43 14.57 2.76
C ALA A 158 -5.81 15.11 4.05
N ALA A 159 -4.54 14.78 4.28
CA ALA A 159 -3.77 15.33 5.39
C ALA A 159 -3.58 16.84 5.27
N ALA A 160 -3.50 17.39 4.05
CA ALA A 160 -3.40 18.83 3.84
C ALA A 160 -4.68 19.55 4.29
N ILE A 161 -5.85 19.07 3.84
CA ILE A 161 -7.14 19.62 4.27
C ILE A 161 -7.29 19.55 5.78
N TYR A 162 -7.03 18.37 6.37
CA TYR A 162 -7.08 18.20 7.82
C TYR A 162 -6.17 19.19 8.55
N LEU A 163 -4.91 19.31 8.12
CA LEU A 163 -3.93 20.20 8.75
C LEU A 163 -4.34 21.67 8.65
N ILE A 164 -4.82 22.11 7.49
CA ILE A 164 -5.28 23.48 7.27
C ILE A 164 -6.45 23.78 8.21
N MET A 165 -7.45 22.90 8.25
CA MET A 165 -8.65 23.09 9.06
C MET A 165 -8.33 23.06 10.55
N SER A 166 -7.53 22.10 11.02
CA SER A 166 -7.11 22.03 12.42
C SER A 166 -6.23 23.21 12.85
N ALA A 167 -5.43 23.78 11.95
CA ALA A 167 -4.55 24.89 12.29
C ALA A 167 -5.26 26.25 12.26
N LEU A 168 -6.18 26.46 11.31
CA LEU A 168 -6.78 27.77 11.06
C LEU A 168 -8.21 27.90 11.60
N ALA A 169 -8.98 26.81 11.55
CA ALA A 169 -10.43 26.82 11.73
C ALA A 169 -10.93 25.91 12.87
N LYS A 170 -10.04 25.44 13.75
CA LYS A 170 -10.45 24.64 14.90
C LYS A 170 -11.41 25.44 15.81
N ASN A 171 -12.57 24.86 16.09
CA ASN A 171 -13.69 25.47 16.80
C ASN A 171 -14.23 26.75 16.14
N LYS A 172 -14.05 26.90 14.83
CA LYS A 172 -14.58 28.01 14.03
C LYS A 172 -15.45 27.50 12.90
N GLU A 173 -16.27 28.40 12.35
CA GLU A 173 -17.13 28.13 11.22
C GLU A 173 -16.35 28.17 9.89
N VAL A 174 -16.47 27.11 9.10
CA VAL A 174 -15.92 27.02 7.75
C VAL A 174 -17.07 26.91 6.76
N ILE A 175 -17.24 27.97 5.97
CA ILE A 175 -18.31 28.07 4.98
C ILE A 175 -17.93 27.31 3.72
N VAL A 176 -18.80 26.40 3.28
CA VAL A 176 -18.57 25.57 2.08
C VAL A 176 -19.86 25.44 1.26
N SER A 177 -19.72 25.40 -0.07
CA SER A 177 -20.86 25.10 -0.94
C SER A 177 -21.26 23.64 -0.77
N ARG A 178 -22.57 23.36 -0.68
CA ARG A 178 -23.10 21.99 -0.69
C ARG A 178 -22.62 21.17 -1.89
N GLY A 179 -22.41 21.81 -3.04
CA GLY A 179 -21.91 21.14 -4.25
C GLY A 179 -20.43 20.71 -4.17
N GLN A 180 -19.69 21.17 -3.16
CA GLN A 180 -18.26 20.86 -2.97
C GLN A 180 -18.02 19.73 -1.96
N LEU A 181 -19.06 19.26 -1.27
CA LEU A 181 -18.97 18.15 -0.32
C LEU A 181 -18.93 16.81 -1.05
N VAL A 182 -17.78 16.55 -1.67
CA VAL A 182 -17.55 15.35 -2.47
C VAL A 182 -16.97 14.20 -1.65
N GLU A 183 -17.25 12.99 -2.12
CA GLU A 183 -16.54 11.78 -1.75
C GLU A 183 -15.57 11.40 -2.88
N ILE A 184 -14.30 11.18 -2.56
CA ILE A 184 -13.27 10.82 -3.54
C ILE A 184 -12.71 9.44 -3.19
N GLY A 185 -12.77 8.49 -4.13
CA GLY A 185 -12.39 7.11 -3.88
C GLY A 185 -13.50 6.37 -3.13
N GLY A 186 -13.15 5.59 -2.10
CA GLY A 186 -14.13 4.78 -1.35
C GLY A 186 -14.23 5.10 0.15
N SER A 187 -13.47 6.07 0.67
CA SER A 187 -13.46 6.37 2.11
C SER A 187 -13.12 7.81 2.48
N PHE A 188 -12.78 8.66 1.52
CA PHE A 188 -12.44 10.06 1.79
C PHE A 188 -13.66 10.94 1.54
N ARG A 189 -14.24 11.47 2.61
CA ARG A 189 -15.31 12.48 2.61
C ARG A 189 -14.76 13.78 3.17
N ILE A 190 -14.98 14.87 2.44
CA ILE A 190 -14.54 16.20 2.88
C ILE A 190 -15.20 16.57 4.22
N SER A 191 -16.51 16.36 4.35
CA SER A 191 -17.26 16.65 5.58
C SER A 191 -16.68 15.93 6.80
N SER A 192 -16.46 14.62 6.71
CA SER A 192 -15.93 13.83 7.83
C SER A 192 -14.54 14.29 8.27
N ILE A 193 -13.66 14.67 7.33
CA ILE A 193 -12.32 15.15 7.70
C ILE A 193 -12.35 16.55 8.30
N MET A 194 -13.26 17.40 7.85
CA MET A 194 -13.46 18.72 8.44
C MET A 194 -14.03 18.59 9.86
N GLU A 195 -15.00 17.71 10.10
CA GLU A 195 -15.51 17.42 11.44
C GLU A 195 -14.41 16.91 12.39
N GLU A 196 -13.61 15.94 11.94
CA GLU A 196 -12.47 15.41 12.71
C GLU A 196 -11.41 16.48 13.03
N SER A 197 -11.26 17.48 12.17
CA SER A 197 -10.32 18.58 12.39
C SER A 197 -10.73 19.52 13.54
N GLY A 198 -11.98 19.41 13.99
CA GLY A 198 -12.61 20.29 15.00
C GLY A 198 -13.23 21.55 14.41
N ALA A 199 -13.29 21.68 13.08
CA ALA A 199 -13.97 22.80 12.42
C ALA A 199 -15.49 22.58 12.38
N HIS A 200 -16.25 23.67 12.43
CA HIS A 200 -17.71 23.65 12.32
C HIS A 200 -18.10 23.93 10.86
N LEU A 201 -18.68 22.94 10.19
CA LEU A 201 -19.05 23.07 8.79
C LEU A 201 -20.33 23.89 8.63
N VAL A 202 -20.28 24.98 7.85
CA VAL A 202 -21.44 25.78 7.49
C VAL A 202 -21.72 25.61 6.00
N GLU A 203 -22.76 24.84 5.69
CA GLU A 203 -23.12 24.50 4.32
C GLU A 203 -24.06 25.54 3.69
N VAL A 204 -23.67 26.08 2.54
CA VAL A 204 -24.42 27.12 1.83
C VAL A 204 -24.82 26.72 0.42
N GLY A 205 -25.84 27.40 -0.11
CA GLY A 205 -26.41 27.13 -1.42
C GLY A 205 -27.06 25.75 -1.50
N THR A 206 -27.06 25.18 -2.71
CA THR A 206 -27.66 23.89 -3.05
C THR A 206 -26.64 23.00 -3.77
N THR A 207 -26.99 21.73 -4.00
CA THR A 207 -26.10 20.76 -4.67
C THR A 207 -25.64 21.21 -6.05
N ASN A 208 -26.50 21.86 -6.84
CA ASN A 208 -26.22 22.23 -8.23
C ASN A 208 -26.12 23.74 -8.48
N LYS A 209 -26.42 24.58 -7.46
CA LYS A 209 -26.35 26.05 -7.57
C LYS A 209 -25.83 26.65 -6.27
N THR A 210 -24.85 27.53 -6.38
CA THR A 210 -24.35 28.36 -5.28
C THR A 210 -24.04 29.74 -5.82
N HIS A 211 -24.43 30.77 -5.08
CA HIS A 211 -24.25 32.17 -5.42
C HIS A 211 -23.37 32.87 -4.39
N LEU A 212 -22.82 34.04 -4.73
CA LEU A 212 -21.98 34.81 -3.80
C LEU A 212 -22.71 35.19 -2.52
N TYR A 213 -23.99 35.56 -2.62
CA TYR A 213 -24.80 35.92 -1.45
C TYR A 213 -25.03 34.74 -0.50
N ASP A 214 -24.93 33.48 -0.97
CA ASP A 214 -25.05 32.31 -0.10
C ASP A 214 -23.89 32.25 0.89
N TYR A 215 -22.68 32.65 0.45
CA TYR A 215 -21.51 32.77 1.32
C TYR A 215 -21.59 34.02 2.19
N GLU A 216 -21.90 35.18 1.61
CA GLU A 216 -21.94 36.47 2.33
C GLU A 216 -22.91 36.43 3.52
N ASN A 217 -24.10 35.86 3.33
CA ASN A 217 -25.11 35.74 4.38
C ASN A 217 -24.76 34.73 5.49
N ALA A 218 -23.77 33.87 5.26
CA ALA A 218 -23.32 32.86 6.21
C ALA A 218 -22.08 33.28 7.01
N ILE A 219 -21.52 34.47 6.76
CA ILE A 219 -20.41 35.00 7.52
C ILE A 219 -20.90 35.49 8.88
N THR A 220 -20.26 35.03 9.94
CA THR A 220 -20.54 35.37 11.35
C THR A 220 -19.25 35.80 12.06
N GLU A 221 -19.34 36.22 13.32
CA GLU A 221 -18.16 36.40 14.17
C GLU A 221 -17.32 35.12 14.39
N ASP A 222 -17.92 33.94 14.21
CA ASP A 222 -17.28 32.65 14.42
C ASP A 222 -16.60 32.09 13.15
N THR A 223 -16.75 32.75 12.01
CA THR A 223 -16.13 32.34 10.74
C THR A 223 -14.60 32.50 10.74
N GLY A 224 -13.84 31.47 10.32
CA GLY A 224 -12.39 31.61 10.13
C GLY A 224 -11.61 30.39 9.68
#